data_AF-A0A1X7CNQ6-F1
#
_entry.id   AF-A0A1X7CNQ6-F1
#
_cell.length_a   1.000
_cell.length_b   1.000
_cell.length_c   1.000
_cell.angle_alpha   90.00
_cell.angle_beta   90.00
_cell.angle_gamma   90.00
#
_symmetry.space_group_name_H-M   'P 1'
#
loop_
_entity.id
_entity.type
_entity.pdbx_description
1 polymer ?
#
loop_
_entity_poly.entity_id
_entity_poly.type
_entity_poly.pdbx_seq_one_letter_code
_entity_poly.pdbx_strand_id
1 'polypeptide(L)'
;MWAHRMLLLRAGDRLTEAGLHRLEEVLDDDAFEEVAAAWAVKEHLRRILSAPTVAAAQNARIDFELTVAAAGLPEADRLSATVGKWWVEIKVFIRTRVTNARTEAANTAIKQVKRTGRGYRNQANYQSRILARSFRRTRRRSQIHPRAGLHAQV
;
A
#
# COMPACT_ATOMS: atom_id res chain seq x y z
N MET A 1 -5.29 20.61 17.49
CA MET A 1 -5.52 20.40 16.05
C MET A 1 -4.69 19.26 15.40
N TRP A 2 -3.45 18.97 15.82
CA TRP A 2 -2.59 17.96 15.13
C TRP A 2 -2.94 16.47 15.38
N ALA A 3 -3.57 16.14 16.51
CA ALA A 3 -3.87 14.75 16.90
C ALA A 3 -4.92 14.07 15.99
N HIS A 4 -5.96 14.80 15.56
CA HIS A 4 -7.04 14.23 14.74
C HIS A 4 -6.60 13.93 13.30
N ARG A 5 -5.66 14.72 12.75
CA ARG A 5 -5.10 14.48 11.41
C ARG A 5 -4.45 13.10 11.27
N MET A 6 -3.79 12.61 12.32
CA MET A 6 -3.18 11.28 12.29
C MET A 6 -4.23 10.15 12.31
N LEU A 7 -5.40 10.40 12.90
CA LEU A 7 -6.52 9.44 12.90
C LEU A 7 -7.09 9.29 11.47
N LEU A 8 -7.23 10.39 10.73
CA LEU A 8 -7.67 10.37 9.33
C LEU A 8 -6.75 9.55 8.42
N LEU A 9 -5.43 9.51 8.71
CA LEU A 9 -4.47 8.72 7.95
C LEU A 9 -4.48 7.24 8.31
N ARG A 10 -5.07 6.88 9.46
CA ARG A 10 -5.22 5.49 9.83
C ARG A 10 -6.44 4.90 9.16
N ALA A 11 -6.30 3.62 8.89
CA ALA A 11 -7.38 2.71 8.57
C ALA A 11 -8.43 2.70 9.69
N GLY A 12 -9.72 2.87 9.38
CA GLY A 12 -10.78 2.87 10.39
C GLY A 12 -10.78 1.58 11.22
N ASP A 13 -10.65 0.43 10.56
CA ASP A 13 -10.53 -0.91 11.16
C ASP A 13 -9.24 -1.14 11.98
N ARG A 14 -8.32 -0.16 11.99
CA ARG A 14 -7.08 -0.22 12.81
C ARG A 14 -7.02 0.88 13.86
N LEU A 15 -8.06 1.69 13.98
CA LEU A 15 -8.22 2.59 15.11
C LEU A 15 -8.64 1.77 16.33
N THR A 16 -8.18 2.21 17.51
CA THR A 16 -8.81 1.74 18.76
C THR A 16 -10.23 2.29 18.82
N GLU A 17 -11.12 1.65 19.54
CA GLU A 17 -12.49 2.12 19.74
C GLU A 17 -12.54 3.60 20.19
N ALA A 18 -11.75 3.95 21.22
CA ALA A 18 -11.63 5.34 21.67
C ALA A 18 -11.02 6.30 20.61
N GLY A 19 -10.28 5.79 19.63
CA GLY A 19 -9.73 6.58 18.53
C GLY A 19 -10.71 6.75 17.37
N LEU A 20 -11.58 5.76 17.15
CA LEU A 20 -12.68 5.85 16.21
C LEU A 20 -13.75 6.82 16.73
N HIS A 21 -14.14 6.69 18.00
CA HIS A 21 -15.13 7.58 18.61
C HIS A 21 -14.70 9.06 18.55
N ARG A 22 -13.44 9.36 18.89
CA ARG A 22 -12.88 10.71 18.74
C ARG A 22 -12.84 11.20 17.29
N LEU A 23 -12.74 10.29 16.33
CA LEU A 23 -12.79 10.67 14.92
C LEU A 23 -14.23 10.98 14.51
N GLU A 24 -15.19 10.14 14.92
CA GLU A 24 -16.63 10.35 14.70
C GLU A 24 -17.10 11.67 15.29
N GLU A 25 -16.76 11.97 16.55
CA GLU A 25 -17.09 13.26 17.21
C GLU A 25 -16.59 14.49 16.42
N VAL A 26 -15.42 14.39 15.79
CA VAL A 26 -14.85 15.49 15.00
C VAL A 26 -15.50 15.59 13.62
N LEU A 27 -15.91 14.47 13.04
CA LEU A 27 -16.54 14.42 11.72
C LEU A 27 -18.03 14.76 11.75
N ASP A 28 -18.66 14.75 12.94
CA ASP A 28 -20.06 15.14 13.17
C ASP A 28 -20.26 16.67 13.21
N ASP A 29 -19.18 17.44 13.28
CA ASP A 29 -19.22 18.89 13.19
C ASP A 29 -19.34 19.32 11.71
N ASP A 30 -20.38 20.11 11.39
CA ASP A 30 -20.67 20.65 10.05
C ASP A 30 -19.45 21.34 9.41
N ALA A 31 -18.55 21.93 10.21
CA ALA A 31 -17.32 22.54 9.71
C ALA A 31 -16.35 21.54 9.05
N PHE A 32 -16.56 20.23 9.25
CA PHE A 32 -15.74 19.14 8.73
C PHE A 32 -16.50 18.18 7.80
N GLU A 33 -17.70 18.55 7.33
CA GLU A 33 -18.55 17.71 6.46
C GLU A 33 -17.78 17.18 5.22
N GLU A 34 -17.06 18.04 4.50
CA GLU A 34 -16.26 17.63 3.34
C GLU A 34 -15.14 16.65 3.72
N VAL A 35 -14.55 16.81 4.92
CA VAL A 35 -13.51 15.91 5.42
C VAL A 35 -14.10 14.56 5.79
N ALA A 36 -15.31 14.53 6.35
CA ALA A 36 -16.05 13.31 6.65
C ALA A 36 -16.38 12.54 5.36
N ALA A 37 -16.90 13.24 4.36
CA ALA A 37 -17.20 12.69 3.04
C ALA A 37 -15.92 12.13 2.37
N ALA A 38 -14.83 12.89 2.38
CA ALA A 38 -13.54 12.44 1.82
C ALA A 38 -12.98 11.21 2.57
N TRP A 39 -13.14 11.16 3.89
CA TRP A 39 -12.70 10.01 4.68
C TRP A 39 -13.54 8.76 4.38
N ALA A 40 -14.86 8.89 4.19
CA ALA A 40 -15.72 7.79 3.78
C ALA A 40 -15.31 7.21 2.42
N VAL A 41 -15.09 8.08 1.42
CA VAL A 41 -14.59 7.68 0.09
C VAL A 41 -13.27 6.92 0.21
N LYS A 42 -12.34 7.42 1.04
CA LYS A 42 -11.05 6.75 1.31
C LYS A 42 -11.26 5.35 1.91
N GLU A 43 -12.13 5.19 2.90
CA GLU A 43 -12.39 3.88 3.52
C GLU A 43 -13.05 2.89 2.55
N HIS A 44 -13.95 3.34 1.68
CA HIS A 44 -14.52 2.49 0.62
C HIS A 44 -13.47 2.06 -0.42
N LEU A 45 -12.56 2.96 -0.82
CA LEU A 45 -11.43 2.58 -1.67
C LEU A 45 -10.53 1.53 -0.99
N ARG A 46 -10.30 1.65 0.32
CA ARG A 46 -9.55 0.64 1.08
C ARG A 46 -10.23 -0.73 1.08
N ARG A 47 -11.57 -0.79 1.08
CA ARG A 47 -12.33 -2.05 0.98
C ARG A 47 -12.10 -2.71 -0.37
N ILE A 48 -12.10 -1.96 -1.48
CA ILE A 48 -11.73 -2.48 -2.81
C ILE A 48 -10.34 -3.13 -2.76
N LEU A 49 -9.34 -2.40 -2.27
CA LEU A 49 -7.95 -2.87 -2.28
C LEU A 49 -7.71 -4.05 -1.32
N SER A 50 -8.50 -4.16 -0.26
CA SER A 50 -8.41 -5.24 0.72
C SER A 50 -9.23 -6.47 0.30
N ALA A 51 -10.16 -6.35 -0.65
CA ALA A 51 -11.08 -7.41 -1.06
C ALA A 51 -10.35 -8.72 -1.40
N PRO A 52 -10.84 -9.89 -0.92
CA PRO A 52 -10.13 -11.17 -1.08
C PRO A 52 -10.16 -11.71 -2.51
N THR A 53 -11.15 -11.30 -3.32
CA THR A 53 -11.35 -11.75 -4.69
C THR A 53 -11.73 -10.58 -5.59
N VAL A 54 -11.55 -10.75 -6.90
CA VAL A 54 -11.97 -9.76 -7.91
C VAL A 54 -13.48 -9.53 -7.88
N ALA A 55 -14.28 -10.58 -7.64
CA ALA A 55 -15.74 -10.45 -7.51
C ALA A 55 -16.13 -9.61 -6.29
N ALA A 56 -15.54 -9.87 -5.12
CA ALA A 56 -15.76 -9.05 -3.93
C ALA A 56 -15.30 -7.60 -4.14
N ALA A 57 -14.21 -7.39 -4.88
CA ALA A 57 -13.72 -6.06 -5.22
C ALA A 57 -14.68 -5.30 -6.15
N GLN A 58 -15.32 -5.99 -7.09
CA GLN A 58 -16.32 -5.41 -7.98
C GLN A 58 -17.55 -4.94 -7.18
N ASN A 59 -18.01 -5.72 -6.21
CA ASN A 59 -19.09 -5.32 -5.31
C ASN A 59 -18.68 -4.11 -4.46
N ALA A 60 -17.50 -4.16 -3.83
CA ALA A 60 -16.97 -3.02 -3.06
C ALA A 60 -16.77 -1.76 -3.91
N ARG A 61 -16.53 -1.91 -5.22
CA ARG A 61 -16.43 -0.80 -6.16
C ARG A 61 -17.78 -0.12 -6.40
N ILE A 62 -18.88 -0.87 -6.44
CA ILE A 62 -20.23 -0.30 -6.53
C ILE A 62 -20.48 0.58 -5.31
N ASP A 63 -20.20 0.06 -4.10
CA ASP A 63 -20.35 0.83 -2.87
C ASP A 63 -19.49 2.09 -2.89
N PHE A 64 -18.25 2.00 -3.36
CA PHE A 64 -17.35 3.14 -3.52
C PHE A 64 -17.89 4.18 -4.50
N GLU A 65 -18.41 3.79 -5.66
CA GLU A 65 -18.99 4.70 -6.65
C GLU A 65 -20.24 5.40 -6.11
N LEU A 66 -21.07 4.69 -5.34
CA LEU A 66 -22.20 5.29 -4.61
C LEU A 66 -21.74 6.29 -3.55
N THR A 67 -20.71 5.96 -2.77
CA THR A 67 -20.13 6.90 -1.78
C THR A 67 -19.54 8.13 -2.46
N VAL A 68 -18.89 8.00 -3.62
CA VAL A 68 -18.37 9.14 -4.38
C VAL A 68 -19.50 10.04 -4.84
N ALA A 69 -20.57 9.47 -5.41
CA ALA A 69 -21.74 10.25 -5.83
C ALA A 69 -22.41 10.98 -4.65
N ALA A 70 -22.52 10.31 -3.49
CA ALA A 70 -23.07 10.92 -2.28
C ALA A 70 -22.17 12.01 -1.70
N ALA A 71 -20.85 11.89 -1.83
CA ALA A 71 -19.91 12.89 -1.32
C ALA A 71 -20.03 14.24 -2.04
N GLY A 72 -20.41 14.27 -3.32
CA GLY A 72 -20.58 15.51 -4.09
C GLY A 72 -19.28 16.33 -4.27
N LEU A 73 -18.12 15.72 -4.04
CA LEU A 73 -16.81 16.38 -4.10
C LEU A 73 -16.13 16.20 -5.47
N PRO A 74 -15.72 17.27 -6.16
CA PRO A 74 -14.97 17.16 -7.42
C PRO A 74 -13.66 16.34 -7.30
N GLU A 75 -13.02 16.37 -6.13
CA GLU A 75 -11.86 15.55 -5.79
C GLU A 75 -12.19 14.05 -5.80
N ALA A 76 -13.37 13.67 -5.28
CA ALA A 76 -13.83 12.29 -5.21
C ALA A 76 -14.16 11.75 -6.61
N ASP A 77 -14.77 12.58 -7.47
CA ASP A 77 -15.03 12.24 -8.87
C ASP A 77 -13.73 11.96 -9.64
N ARG A 78 -12.72 12.84 -9.47
CA ARG A 78 -11.39 12.65 -10.06
C ARG A 78 -10.71 11.38 -9.57
N LEU A 79 -10.86 11.06 -8.28
CA LEU A 79 -10.38 9.80 -7.71
C LEU A 79 -11.10 8.60 -8.33
N SER A 80 -12.44 8.64 -8.45
CA SER A 80 -13.23 7.58 -9.06
C SER A 80 -12.84 7.33 -10.51
N ALA A 81 -12.68 8.40 -11.31
CA ALA A 81 -12.17 8.30 -12.68
C ALA A 81 -10.78 7.65 -12.74
N THR A 82 -9.90 7.98 -11.79
CA THR A 82 -8.58 7.35 -11.68
C THR A 82 -8.70 5.87 -11.36
N VAL A 83 -9.53 5.48 -10.39
CA VAL A 83 -9.77 4.07 -10.04
C VAL A 83 -10.33 3.30 -11.24
N GLY A 84 -11.28 3.89 -11.97
CA GLY A 84 -11.83 3.33 -13.21
C GLY A 84 -10.77 3.10 -14.28
N LYS A 85 -9.91 4.10 -14.51
CA LYS A 85 -8.80 4.02 -15.48
C LYS A 85 -7.83 2.88 -15.18
N TRP A 86 -7.53 2.63 -13.90
CA TRP A 86 -6.57 1.61 -13.45
C TRP A 86 -7.24 0.28 -13.05
N TRP A 87 -8.51 0.07 -13.43
CA TRP A 87 -9.27 -1.06 -12.92
C TRP A 87 -8.65 -2.41 -13.31
N VAL A 88 -8.07 -2.53 -14.51
CA VAL A 88 -7.44 -3.77 -14.97
C VAL A 88 -6.26 -4.14 -14.06
N GLU A 89 -5.41 -3.19 -13.73
CA GLU A 89 -4.26 -3.35 -12.86
C GLU A 89 -4.66 -3.62 -11.42
N ILE A 90 -5.71 -2.95 -10.92
CA ILE A 90 -6.28 -3.23 -9.59
C ILE A 90 -6.76 -4.68 -9.51
N LYS A 91 -7.46 -5.20 -10.52
CA LYS A 91 -7.85 -6.62 -10.56
C LYS A 91 -6.64 -7.56 -10.53
N VAL A 92 -5.56 -7.22 -11.25
CA VAL A 92 -4.31 -7.99 -11.23
C VAL A 92 -3.69 -7.97 -9.83
N PHE A 93 -3.63 -6.80 -9.18
CA PHE A 93 -3.15 -6.67 -7.81
C PHE A 93 -3.98 -7.52 -6.84
N ILE A 94 -5.30 -7.47 -6.92
CA ILE A 94 -6.18 -8.24 -6.02
C ILE A 94 -5.97 -9.74 -6.20
N ARG A 95 -5.84 -10.21 -7.45
CA ARG A 95 -5.59 -11.63 -7.74
C ARG A 95 -4.22 -12.12 -7.29
N THR A 96 -3.17 -11.31 -7.46
CA THR A 96 -1.79 -11.75 -7.28
C THR A 96 -1.16 -11.31 -5.96
N ARG A 97 -1.69 -10.24 -5.36
CA ARG A 97 -1.09 -9.48 -4.25
C ARG A 97 0.36 -9.04 -4.51
N VAL A 98 0.80 -9.07 -5.77
CA VAL A 98 2.14 -8.66 -6.15
C VAL A 98 2.18 -7.14 -6.19
N THR A 99 3.14 -6.58 -5.47
CA THR A 99 3.43 -5.15 -5.47
C THR A 99 4.80 -4.90 -6.08
N ASN A 100 5.04 -3.68 -6.56
CA ASN A 100 6.35 -3.26 -7.04
C ASN A 100 7.40 -3.15 -5.91
N ALA A 101 7.04 -3.44 -4.64
CA ALA A 101 7.92 -3.30 -3.48
C ALA A 101 9.23 -4.11 -3.61
N ARG A 102 9.18 -5.31 -4.20
CA ARG A 102 10.39 -6.12 -4.42
C ARG A 102 11.36 -5.43 -5.38
N THR A 103 10.83 -4.91 -6.48
CA THR A 103 11.60 -4.18 -7.50
C THR A 103 12.12 -2.85 -6.93
N GLU A 104 11.30 -2.10 -6.19
CA GLU A 104 11.73 -0.86 -5.54
C GLU A 104 12.82 -1.07 -4.50
N ALA A 105 12.74 -2.16 -3.72
CA ALA A 105 13.79 -2.53 -2.79
C ALA A 105 15.11 -2.86 -3.52
N ALA A 106 15.04 -3.48 -4.70
CA ALA A 106 16.20 -3.72 -5.55
C ALA A 106 16.74 -2.43 -6.17
N ASN A 107 15.88 -1.57 -6.71
CA ASN A 107 16.25 -0.28 -7.29
C ASN A 107 16.90 0.63 -6.24
N THR A 108 16.33 0.72 -5.05
CA THR A 108 16.88 1.48 -3.92
C THR A 108 18.26 0.96 -3.54
N ALA A 109 18.41 -0.35 -3.44
CA ALA A 109 19.70 -0.99 -3.19
C ALA A 109 20.77 -0.65 -4.24
N ILE A 110 20.40 -0.72 -5.52
CA ILE A 110 21.27 -0.41 -6.65
C ILE A 110 21.68 1.07 -6.61
N LYS A 111 20.71 1.96 -6.38
CA LYS A 111 20.94 3.40 -6.22
C LYS A 111 21.90 3.69 -5.06
N GLN A 112 21.78 2.97 -3.94
CA GLN A 112 22.70 3.11 -2.81
C GLN A 112 24.13 2.68 -3.19
N VAL A 113 24.31 1.55 -3.87
CA VAL A 113 25.64 1.13 -4.38
C VAL A 113 26.26 2.23 -5.25
N LYS A 114 25.48 2.80 -6.17
CA LYS A 114 25.93 3.91 -7.02
C LYS A 114 26.33 5.16 -6.21
N ARG A 115 25.53 5.54 -5.21
CA ARG A 115 25.79 6.71 -4.35
C ARG A 115 27.03 6.54 -3.49
N THR A 116 27.19 5.40 -2.80
CA THR A 116 28.38 5.13 -1.96
C THR A 116 29.65 5.07 -2.81
N GLY A 117 29.57 4.56 -4.04
CA GLY A 117 30.70 4.54 -4.98
C GLY A 117 31.07 5.89 -5.58
N ARG A 118 30.26 6.95 -5.37
CA ARG A 118 30.38 8.27 -6.05
C ARG A 118 30.42 8.18 -7.57
N GLY A 119 29.64 7.23 -8.13
CA GLY A 119 29.64 6.92 -9.54
C GLY A 119 30.72 5.91 -9.95
N TYR A 120 30.50 5.24 -11.07
CA TYR A 120 31.41 4.22 -11.60
C TYR A 120 31.76 4.60 -13.03
N ARG A 121 33.06 4.67 -13.34
CA ARG A 121 33.54 4.87 -14.72
C ARG A 121 33.40 3.61 -15.57
N ASN A 122 33.57 2.44 -14.95
CA ASN A 122 33.47 1.13 -15.59
C ASN A 122 32.16 0.42 -15.18
N GLN A 123 31.33 0.09 -16.18
CA GLN A 123 30.04 -0.55 -15.99
C GLN A 123 30.14 -1.99 -15.43
N ALA A 124 31.15 -2.76 -15.82
CA ALA A 124 31.35 -4.11 -15.30
C ALA A 124 31.65 -4.10 -13.80
N ASN A 125 32.43 -3.12 -13.32
CA ASN A 125 32.70 -2.94 -11.90
C ASN A 125 31.43 -2.58 -11.11
N TYR A 126 30.56 -1.75 -11.70
CA TYR A 126 29.26 -1.41 -11.11
C TYR A 126 28.35 -2.65 -10.99
N GLN A 127 28.23 -3.43 -12.07
CA GLN A 127 27.45 -4.67 -12.10
C GLN A 127 27.96 -5.67 -11.06
N SER A 128 29.27 -5.90 -11.00
CA SER A 128 29.89 -6.78 -10.01
C SER A 128 29.56 -6.37 -8.57
N ARG A 129 29.54 -5.07 -8.27
CA ARG A 129 29.17 -4.56 -6.92
C ARG A 129 27.70 -4.79 -6.60
N ILE A 130 26.80 -4.64 -7.58
CA ILE A 130 25.37 -4.96 -7.41
C ILE A 130 25.19 -6.46 -7.12
N LEU A 131 25.80 -7.32 -7.94
CA LEU A 131 25.68 -8.78 -7.83
C LEU A 131 26.27 -9.29 -6.51
N ALA A 132 27.46 -8.81 -6.12
CA ALA A 132 28.08 -9.18 -4.86
C ALA A 132 27.20 -8.86 -3.65
N ARG A 133 26.52 -7.70 -3.65
CA ARG A 133 25.58 -7.32 -2.58
C ARG A 133 24.36 -8.24 -2.55
N SER A 134 23.79 -8.57 -3.72
CA SER A 134 22.64 -9.47 -3.84
C SER A 134 22.98 -10.89 -3.37
N PHE A 135 24.17 -11.40 -3.70
CA PHE A 135 24.65 -12.70 -3.24
C PHE A 135 24.81 -12.75 -1.71
N ARG A 136 25.47 -11.74 -1.11
CA ARG A 136 25.61 -11.64 0.35
C ARG A 136 24.26 -11.61 1.07
N ARG A 137 23.29 -10.86 0.54
CA ARG A 137 21.93 -10.79 1.10
C ARG A 137 21.19 -12.13 1.01
N THR A 138 21.34 -12.85 -0.11
CA THR A 138 20.72 -14.17 -0.31
C THR A 138 21.28 -15.18 0.67
N ARG A 139 22.61 -15.28 0.78
CA ARG A 139 23.27 -16.14 1.76
C ARG A 139 22.84 -15.85 3.20
N ARG A 140 22.84 -14.58 3.61
CA ARG A 140 22.40 -14.20 4.97
C ARG A 140 20.96 -14.63 5.24
N ARG A 141 20.04 -14.49 4.27
CA ARG A 141 18.65 -14.95 4.44
C ARG A 141 18.56 -16.47 4.58
N SER A 142 19.29 -17.22 3.74
CA SER A 142 19.33 -18.68 3.81
C SER A 142 19.94 -19.20 5.11
N GLN A 143 20.89 -18.47 5.71
CA GLN A 143 21.47 -18.81 7.01
C GLN A 143 20.53 -18.52 8.19
N ILE A 144 19.69 -17.48 8.08
CA ILE A 144 18.70 -17.13 9.11
C ILE A 144 17.48 -18.06 9.04
N HIS A 145 17.18 -18.65 7.89
CA HIS A 145 16.15 -19.68 7.72
C HIS A 145 16.81 -21.05 7.43
N PRO A 146 17.51 -21.66 8.40
CA PRO A 146 17.90 -23.05 8.23
C PRO A 146 16.61 -23.87 8.16
N ARG A 147 16.49 -24.69 7.10
CA ARG A 147 15.42 -25.66 6.82
C ARG A 147 14.69 -26.13 8.09
N ALA A 148 13.53 -25.54 8.38
CA ALA A 148 12.52 -26.20 9.20
C ALA A 148 11.97 -27.36 8.35
N GLY A 149 12.33 -28.58 8.71
CA GLY A 149 11.87 -29.79 8.04
C GLY A 149 12.90 -30.38 7.09
N LEU A 150 13.74 -31.26 7.63
CA LEU A 150 14.13 -32.53 7.01
C LEU A 150 14.92 -33.32 8.07
N HIS A 151 14.26 -34.38 8.56
CA HIS A 151 14.73 -35.48 9.42
C HIS A 151 14.69 -35.29 10.95
N ALA A 152 13.61 -35.80 11.55
CA ALA A 152 13.72 -36.77 12.63
C ALA A 152 12.74 -37.93 12.32
N GLN A 153 13.29 -39.03 11.83
CA GLN A 153 12.72 -40.39 11.94
C GLN A 153 12.70 -40.73 13.46
N VAL A 154 11.75 -41.49 13.99
CA VAL A 154 11.55 -42.95 13.88
C VAL A 154 10.10 -43.26 14.26
#